data_AF-Q8I7G2-F1
#
_entry.id   AF-Q8I7G2-F1
#
_cell.length_a   1.000
_cell.length_b   1.000
_cell.length_c   1.000
_cell.angle_alpha   90.00
_cell.angle_beta   90.00
_cell.angle_gamma   90.00
#
_symmetry.space_group_name_H-M   'P 1'
#
loop_
_entity.id
_entity.type
_entity.pdbx_description
1 polymer ?
#
loop_
_entity_poly.entity_id
_entity_poly.type
_entity_poly.pdbx_seq_one_letter_code
_entity_poly.pdbx_strand_id
1 'polypeptide(L)'
;MGKLKNVAGNKMILIYYLQKLADNKEYEIFKLETQASYLFFKKNLIERMRTSKAYKWEGMLAPPLSRQNHKIDAQAILSPVITRQVKPTTKTQSESISPKTSSALKAKVGAVIRSEAASKGYGDEEGVPFERILARIKDIPESRLRDILTEMGDSGMIYSARDNEFMSLN
;
A
#
# COMPACT_ATOMS: atom_id res chain seq x y z
N MET A 1 17.16 -11.12 -9.85
CA MET A 1 16.28 -11.33 -8.69
C MET A 1 15.75 -10.00 -8.18
N GLY A 2 14.52 -9.96 -7.70
CA GLY A 2 13.84 -8.70 -7.35
C GLY A 2 12.63 -8.92 -6.45
N LYS A 3 12.05 -7.82 -5.98
CA LYS A 3 10.79 -7.82 -5.22
C LYS A 3 9.67 -7.34 -6.13
N LEU A 4 8.60 -8.13 -6.25
CA LEU A 4 7.40 -7.72 -6.97
C LEU A 4 6.72 -6.56 -6.22
N LYS A 5 6.39 -5.50 -6.95
CA LYS A 5 5.71 -4.30 -6.47
C LYS A 5 4.57 -3.97 -7.41
N ASN A 6 3.52 -3.37 -6.86
CA ASN A 6 2.45 -2.78 -7.63
C ASN A 6 2.46 -1.28 -7.34
N VAL A 7 2.62 -0.46 -8.38
CA VAL A 7 2.65 1.00 -8.27
C VAL A 7 1.66 1.54 -9.28
N ALA A 8 0.63 2.24 -8.80
CA ALA A 8 -0.44 2.80 -9.62
C ALA A 8 -1.08 1.78 -10.59
N GLY A 9 -1.31 0.55 -10.12
CA GLY A 9 -1.90 -0.54 -10.92
C GLY A 9 -0.91 -1.28 -11.82
N ASN A 10 0.31 -0.75 -11.98
CA ASN A 10 1.35 -1.37 -12.79
C ASN A 10 2.22 -2.32 -11.96
N LYS A 11 2.34 -3.56 -12.43
CA LYS A 11 3.23 -4.57 -11.85
C LYS A 11 4.67 -4.24 -12.26
N MET A 12 5.51 -3.97 -11.26
CA MET A 12 6.93 -3.69 -11.44
C MET A 12 7.77 -4.64 -10.59
N ILE A 13 8.99 -4.91 -11.03
CA ILE A 13 9.97 -5.66 -10.24
C ILE A 13 11.03 -4.69 -9.76
N LEU A 14 11.13 -4.48 -8.45
CA LEU A 14 12.25 -3.76 -7.86
C LEU A 14 13.46 -4.70 -7.82
N ILE A 15 14.42 -4.47 -8.69
CA ILE A 15 15.58 -5.35 -8.87
C ILE A 15 16.63 -5.04 -7.80
N TYR A 16 17.12 -6.07 -7.12
CA TYR A 16 18.29 -5.98 -6.23
C TYR A 16 19.50 -6.74 -6.79
N TYR A 17 19.27 -7.66 -7.72
CA TYR A 17 20.34 -8.40 -8.39
C TYR A 17 20.01 -8.55 -9.87
N LEU A 18 20.89 -8.02 -10.72
CA LEU A 18 20.81 -8.14 -12.17
C LEU A 18 22.12 -8.75 -12.67
N GLN A 19 22.02 -9.88 -13.35
CA GLN A 19 23.16 -10.56 -13.94
C GLN A 19 22.91 -10.72 -15.43
N LYS A 20 23.92 -10.42 -16.25
CA LYS A 20 23.89 -10.71 -17.67
C LYS A 20 24.12 -12.22 -17.85
N LEU A 21 23.19 -12.88 -18.54
CA LEU A 21 23.31 -14.29 -18.87
C LEU A 21 24.38 -14.46 -19.96
N ALA A 22 25.27 -15.43 -19.76
CA ALA A 22 26.35 -15.72 -20.70
C ALA A 22 26.00 -16.87 -21.66
N ASP A 23 25.12 -17.80 -21.23
CA ASP A 23 24.71 -18.97 -21.99
C ASP A 23 23.17 -19.12 -21.94
N ASN A 24 22.58 -19.58 -23.04
CA ASN A 24 21.14 -19.83 -23.15
C ASN A 24 20.66 -20.98 -22.25
N LYS A 25 21.57 -21.86 -21.81
CA LYS A 25 21.26 -22.95 -20.89
C LYS A 25 20.77 -22.45 -19.53
N GLU A 26 21.33 -21.35 -19.03
CA GLU A 26 20.92 -20.76 -17.75
C GLU A 26 19.45 -20.29 -17.78
N TYR A 27 19.01 -19.76 -18.93
CA TYR A 27 17.61 -19.39 -19.14
C TYR A 27 16.70 -20.62 -19.15
N GLU A 28 17.12 -21.70 -19.81
CA GLU A 28 16.34 -22.93 -19.89
C GLU A 28 16.19 -23.63 -18.53
N ILE A 29 17.27 -23.65 -17.74
CA ILE A 29 17.25 -24.11 -16.35
C ILE A 29 16.27 -23.26 -15.54
N PHE A 30 16.36 -21.93 -15.61
CA PHE A 30 15.45 -21.03 -14.89
C PHE A 30 13.99 -21.26 -15.26
N LYS A 31 13.70 -21.54 -16.54
CA LYS A 31 12.35 -21.86 -17.02
C LYS A 31 11.82 -23.15 -16.39
N LEU A 32 12.64 -24.21 -16.34
CA LEU A 32 12.27 -25.48 -15.72
C LEU A 32 12.05 -25.34 -14.20
N GLU A 33 12.95 -24.63 -13.50
CA GLU A 33 12.82 -24.34 -12.08
C GLU A 33 11.55 -23.56 -11.75
N THR A 34 11.19 -22.59 -12.60
CA THR A 34 9.96 -21.81 -12.45
C THR A 34 8.71 -22.70 -12.56
N GLN A 35 8.69 -23.63 -13.52
CA GLN A 35 7.58 -24.57 -13.70
C GLN A 35 7.47 -25.56 -12.52
N ALA A 36 8.59 -26.12 -12.08
CA ALA A 36 8.63 -27.03 -10.93
C ALA A 36 8.15 -26.32 -9.65
N SER A 37 8.63 -25.10 -9.41
CA SER A 37 8.23 -24.28 -8.27
C SER A 37 6.74 -23.94 -8.31
N TYR A 38 6.22 -23.54 -9.48
CA TYR A 38 4.80 -23.27 -9.65
C TYR A 38 3.92 -24.48 -9.31
N LEU A 39 4.28 -25.67 -9.79
CA LEU A 39 3.56 -26.91 -9.47
C LEU A 39 3.62 -27.23 -7.98
N PHE A 40 4.79 -27.07 -7.35
CA PHE A 40 4.96 -27.31 -5.91
C PHE A 40 4.09 -26.39 -5.06
N PHE A 41 4.11 -25.08 -5.34
CA PHE A 41 3.30 -24.11 -4.60
C PHE A 41 1.82 -24.26 -4.90
N LYS A 42 1.43 -24.50 -6.16
CA LYS A 42 0.01 -24.68 -6.52
C LYS A 42 -0.60 -25.88 -5.77
N LYS A 43 0.11 -27.00 -5.67
CA LYS A 43 -0.37 -28.19 -4.96
C LYS A 43 -0.43 -27.94 -3.44
N ASN A 44 0.65 -27.49 -2.82
CA ASN A 44 0.71 -27.33 -1.36
C ASN A 44 -0.09 -26.14 -0.80
N LEU A 45 -0.14 -25.01 -1.51
CA LEU A 45 -0.76 -23.79 -1.01
C LEU A 45 -2.29 -23.84 -1.13
N ILE A 46 -2.83 -24.33 -2.25
CA ILE A 46 -4.29 -24.38 -2.47
C ILE A 46 -4.94 -25.40 -1.56
N GLU A 47 -4.31 -26.56 -1.36
CA GLU A 47 -4.82 -27.63 -0.50
C GLU A 47 -4.82 -27.21 0.99
N ARG A 48 -3.83 -26.41 1.42
CA ARG A 48 -3.74 -25.89 2.79
C ARG A 48 -4.49 -24.58 3.05
N MET A 49 -4.75 -23.73 2.05
CA MET A 49 -5.67 -22.58 2.22
C MET A 49 -7.14 -23.02 2.32
N ARG A 50 -7.51 -24.14 1.70
CA ARG A 50 -8.86 -24.72 1.83
C ARG A 50 -9.09 -25.42 3.17
N THR A 51 -8.03 -25.88 3.83
CA THR A 51 -8.11 -26.50 5.15
C THR A 51 -7.74 -25.45 6.19
N SER A 52 -8.75 -24.82 6.82
CA SER A 52 -8.65 -23.69 7.77
C SER A 52 -7.84 -23.95 9.08
N LYS A 53 -6.92 -24.91 9.09
CA LYS A 53 -6.02 -25.22 10.21
C LYS A 53 -4.69 -24.49 10.02
N ALA A 54 -4.70 -23.17 10.22
CA ALA A 54 -3.50 -22.33 10.27
C ALA A 54 -2.60 -22.56 11.51
N TYR A 55 -2.76 -23.68 12.23
CA TYR A 55 -2.14 -23.89 13.54
C TYR A 55 -0.77 -24.58 13.51
N LYS A 56 -0.28 -25.02 12.34
CA LYS A 56 1.03 -25.67 12.19
C LYS A 56 1.69 -25.32 10.87
N TRP A 57 2.05 -24.05 10.71
CA TRP A 57 3.09 -23.70 9.73
C TRP A 57 4.43 -24.15 10.31
N GLU A 58 4.84 -25.39 10.03
CA GLU A 58 6.15 -25.91 10.42
C GLU A 58 7.05 -25.93 9.18
N GLY A 59 8.22 -25.28 9.26
CA GLY A 59 9.19 -25.18 8.17
C GLY A 59 9.24 -23.83 7.44
N MET A 60 9.96 -23.82 6.31
CA MET A 60 10.48 -22.66 5.57
C MET A 60 9.46 -21.62 5.06
N LEU A 61 8.16 -21.85 5.28
CA LEU A 61 7.07 -20.94 4.91
C LEU A 61 6.35 -20.33 6.12
N ALA A 62 6.74 -20.66 7.35
CA ALA A 62 6.09 -20.13 8.53
C ALA A 62 6.24 -18.59 8.60
N PRO A 63 5.15 -17.85 8.82
CA PRO A 63 5.25 -16.41 9.08
C PRO A 63 6.11 -16.20 10.34
N PRO A 64 7.01 -15.20 10.35
CA PRO A 64 7.87 -14.96 11.51
C PRO A 64 7.00 -14.65 12.75
N LEU A 65 7.16 -15.46 13.79
CA LEU A 65 6.39 -15.42 15.05
C LEU A 65 6.55 -14.12 15.87
N SER A 66 7.36 -13.16 15.41
CA SER A 66 7.80 -12.00 16.19
C SER A 66 6.73 -10.93 16.45
N ARG A 67 5.47 -11.10 16.01
CA ARG A 67 4.42 -10.09 16.24
C ARG A 67 3.41 -10.45 17.33
N GLN A 68 3.46 -11.64 17.92
CA GLN A 68 2.35 -12.09 18.78
C GLN A 68 2.61 -12.17 20.28
N ASN A 69 3.83 -12.00 20.81
CA ASN A 69 4.03 -11.94 22.27
C ASN A 69 5.25 -11.12 22.69
N HIS A 70 5.11 -9.80 22.76
CA HIS A 70 5.93 -8.99 23.67
C HIS A 70 5.02 -8.02 24.43
N LYS A 71 4.50 -8.48 25.57
CA LYS A 71 4.31 -7.56 26.70
C LYS A 71 5.72 -7.12 27.09
N ILE A 72 6.13 -5.94 26.65
CA ILE A 72 7.41 -5.35 27.04
C ILE A 72 7.27 -4.98 28.51
N ASP A 73 7.95 -5.72 29.37
CA ASP A 73 8.08 -5.41 30.78
C ASP A 73 9.00 -4.19 30.92
N ALA A 74 8.48 -3.10 31.49
CA ALA A 74 9.10 -1.77 31.44
C ALA A 74 10.37 -1.63 32.31
N GLN A 75 10.82 -2.70 32.97
CA GLN A 75 12.00 -2.68 33.84
C GLN A 75 13.27 -3.31 33.23
N ALA A 76 13.21 -3.86 32.02
CA ALA A 76 14.38 -4.44 31.36
C ALA A 76 15.31 -3.40 30.66
N ILE A 77 14.97 -2.10 30.69
CA ILE A 77 15.67 -1.04 29.94
C ILE A 77 16.81 -0.37 30.75
N LEU A 78 17.31 -0.98 31.83
CA LEU A 78 18.33 -0.36 32.70
C LEU A 78 19.74 -0.97 32.64
N SER A 79 20.08 -1.74 31.61
CA SER A 79 21.47 -2.24 31.43
C SER A 79 22.09 -1.76 30.12
N PRO A 80 23.24 -1.05 30.14
CA PRO A 80 23.85 -0.51 28.94
C PRO A 80 24.76 -1.56 28.30
N VAL A 81 24.29 -2.21 27.23
CA VAL A 81 25.17 -2.92 26.31
C VAL A 81 25.25 -2.12 25.01
N ILE A 82 26.42 -1.53 24.83
CA ILE A 82 26.83 -0.69 23.70
C ILE A 82 26.62 -1.46 22.40
N THR A 83 25.70 -0.98 21.55
CA THR A 83 25.70 -1.28 20.12
C THR A 83 25.65 0.03 19.35
N ARG A 84 26.63 0.17 18.44
CA ARG A 84 26.93 1.37 17.65
C ARG A 84 25.69 1.83 16.88
N GLN A 85 25.21 3.03 17.19
CA GLN A 85 24.18 3.71 16.42
C GLN A 85 24.75 4.13 15.06
N VAL A 86 24.22 3.55 13.99
CA VAL A 86 24.26 4.17 12.66
C VAL A 86 23.33 5.38 12.72
N LYS A 87 23.91 6.56 12.51
CA LYS A 87 23.25 7.86 12.43
C LYS A 87 22.04 7.80 11.49
N PRO A 88 20.80 8.01 11.94
CA PRO A 88 19.72 8.31 11.02
C PRO A 88 19.95 9.73 10.49
N THR A 89 20.10 9.84 9.17
CA THR A 89 20.09 11.11 8.46
C THR A 89 18.81 11.85 8.77
N THR A 90 18.97 12.99 9.44
CA THR A 90 17.97 14.00 9.68
C THR A 90 17.35 14.42 8.34
N LYS A 91 16.18 13.89 8.03
CA LYS A 91 15.19 14.62 7.23
C LYS A 91 14.04 14.92 8.14
N THR A 92 14.12 16.09 8.75
CA THR A 92 13.05 16.82 9.39
C THR A 92 11.89 16.92 8.41
N GLN A 93 10.96 15.97 8.46
CA GLN A 93 9.58 16.25 8.07
C GLN A 93 8.87 16.57 9.37
N SER A 94 8.70 17.87 9.58
CA SER A 94 7.79 18.43 10.56
C SER A 94 6.43 17.75 10.38
N GLU A 95 6.11 16.80 11.26
CA GLU A 95 4.73 16.43 11.56
C GLU A 95 4.05 17.68 12.13
N SER A 96 3.56 18.54 11.23
CA SER A 96 2.47 19.43 11.58
C SER A 96 1.30 18.51 11.91
N ILE A 97 1.02 18.37 13.20
CA ILE A 97 -0.17 17.70 13.72
C ILE A 97 -1.36 18.56 13.26
N SER A 98 -1.78 18.40 12.01
CA SER A 98 -3.06 18.93 11.54
C SER A 98 -4.15 18.12 12.25
N PRO A 99 -5.23 18.77 12.72
CA PRO A 99 -6.32 18.07 13.35
C PRO A 99 -6.92 17.11 12.32
N LYS A 100 -6.72 15.80 12.54
CA LYS A 100 -7.23 14.73 11.66
C LYS A 100 -8.71 14.98 11.38
N THR A 101 -9.04 15.18 10.12
CA THR A 101 -10.42 15.46 9.73
C THR A 101 -11.31 14.26 10.06
N SER A 102 -12.54 14.52 10.51
CA SER A 102 -13.41 13.47 11.04
C SER A 102 -13.76 12.43 9.98
N SER A 103 -13.80 11.15 10.38
CA SER A 103 -14.13 10.03 9.47
C SER A 103 -15.46 10.22 8.74
N ALA A 104 -16.45 10.81 9.42
CA ALA A 104 -17.76 11.13 8.84
C ALA A 104 -17.66 12.18 7.72
N LEU A 105 -16.79 13.18 7.86
CA LEU A 105 -16.58 14.21 6.85
C LEU A 105 -15.86 13.64 5.63
N LYS A 106 -14.85 12.79 5.84
CA LYS A 106 -14.18 12.04 4.75
C LYS A 106 -15.16 11.16 3.99
N ALA A 107 -16.04 10.46 4.70
CA ALA A 107 -17.08 9.65 4.07
C ALA A 107 -18.08 10.49 3.24
N LYS A 108 -18.47 11.67 3.72
CA LYS A 108 -19.33 12.62 2.98
C LYS A 108 -18.66 13.10 1.69
N VAL A 109 -17.39 13.51 1.77
CA VAL A 109 -16.61 13.95 0.59
C VAL A 109 -16.45 12.79 -0.40
N GLY A 110 -16.12 11.59 0.06
CA GLY A 110 -16.01 10.40 -0.79
C GLY A 110 -17.33 10.01 -1.46
N ALA A 111 -18.45 10.15 -0.75
CA ALA A 111 -19.78 9.91 -1.33
C ALA A 111 -20.12 10.90 -2.45
N VAL A 112 -19.75 12.18 -2.28
CA VAL A 112 -19.92 13.21 -3.32
C VAL A 112 -19.10 12.88 -4.56
N ILE A 113 -17.83 12.52 -4.40
CA ILE A 113 -16.96 12.12 -5.51
C ILE A 113 -17.56 10.93 -6.27
N ARG A 114 -18.06 9.91 -5.56
CA ARG A 114 -18.73 8.75 -6.21
C ARG A 114 -20.01 9.14 -6.93
N SER A 115 -20.84 10.01 -6.34
CA SER A 115 -22.08 10.44 -6.99
C SER A 115 -21.85 11.28 -8.23
N GLU A 116 -20.85 12.17 -8.21
CA GLU A 116 -20.48 13.02 -9.34
C GLU A 116 -19.83 12.20 -10.46
N ALA A 117 -19.03 11.19 -10.11
CA ALA A 117 -18.49 10.23 -11.07
C ALA A 117 -19.61 9.43 -11.77
N ALA A 118 -20.63 9.01 -11.03
CA ALA A 118 -21.79 8.29 -11.58
C ALA A 118 -22.73 9.19 -12.40
N SER A 119 -22.73 10.50 -12.16
CA SER A 119 -23.55 11.48 -12.87
C SER A 119 -22.97 11.93 -14.22
N LYS A 120 -21.83 11.37 -14.65
CA LYS A 120 -21.22 11.73 -15.94
C LYS A 120 -22.15 11.40 -17.12
N GLY A 121 -22.70 12.44 -17.72
CA GLY A 121 -22.98 12.46 -19.14
C GLY A 121 -21.68 12.39 -19.93
N TYR A 122 -21.72 11.66 -21.05
CA TYR A 122 -20.62 11.42 -22.00
C TYR A 122 -19.68 12.64 -22.17
N GLY A 123 -18.40 12.50 -21.81
CA GLY A 123 -17.38 13.53 -22.01
C GLY A 123 -16.10 13.27 -21.21
N ASP A 124 -15.01 13.09 -21.96
CA ASP A 124 -13.53 13.09 -21.75
C ASP A 124 -12.84 13.29 -20.38
N GLU A 125 -13.56 13.47 -19.29
CA GLU A 125 -13.01 13.68 -17.95
C GLU A 125 -12.70 12.31 -17.33
N GLU A 126 -11.50 12.12 -16.80
CA GLU A 126 -11.07 10.85 -16.20
C GLU A 126 -11.48 10.80 -14.71
N GLY A 127 -11.43 11.94 -14.00
CA GLY A 127 -11.86 12.09 -12.61
C GLY A 127 -13.03 13.07 -12.40
N VAL A 128 -13.31 13.41 -11.14
CA VAL A 128 -14.24 14.48 -10.75
C VAL A 128 -13.43 15.76 -10.46
N PRO A 129 -13.70 16.87 -11.16
CA PRO A 129 -13.03 18.15 -10.89
C PRO A 129 -13.27 18.66 -9.47
N PHE A 130 -12.25 19.28 -8.89
CA PHE A 130 -12.30 19.93 -7.59
C PHE A 130 -13.47 20.92 -7.48
N GLU A 131 -13.71 21.71 -8.52
CA GLU A 131 -14.79 22.71 -8.57
C GLU A 131 -16.18 22.09 -8.38
N ARG A 132 -16.41 20.89 -8.93
CA ARG A 132 -17.69 20.18 -8.76
C ARG A 132 -17.86 19.66 -7.35
N ILE A 133 -16.78 19.18 -6.73
CA ILE A 133 -16.79 18.74 -5.33
C ILE A 133 -17.07 19.94 -4.42
N LEU A 134 -16.41 21.08 -4.67
CA LEU A 134 -16.62 22.33 -3.93
C LEU A 134 -18.07 22.83 -4.06
N ALA A 135 -18.62 22.84 -5.28
CA ALA A 135 -19.99 23.28 -5.53
C ALA A 135 -21.04 22.45 -4.79
N ARG A 136 -20.76 21.15 -4.58
CA ARG A 136 -21.64 20.22 -3.87
C ARG A 136 -21.49 20.31 -2.35
N ILE A 137 -20.29 20.64 -1.87
CA ILE A 137 -19.96 20.73 -0.44
C ILE A 137 -19.88 22.21 -0.06
N LYS A 138 -21.05 22.85 0.04
CA LYS A 138 -21.18 24.29 0.33
C LYS A 138 -20.75 24.69 1.74
N ASP A 139 -20.58 23.72 2.64
CA ASP A 139 -20.33 23.97 4.07
C ASP A 139 -18.83 24.03 4.44
N ILE A 140 -17.92 23.85 3.47
CA ILE A 140 -16.49 23.73 3.74
C ILE A 140 -15.72 24.78 2.92
N PRO A 141 -14.83 25.58 3.55
CA PRO A 141 -13.99 26.52 2.81
C PRO A 141 -12.97 25.77 1.95
N GLU A 142 -12.60 26.36 0.82
CA GLU A 142 -11.76 25.73 -0.20
C GLU A 142 -10.46 25.13 0.36
N SER A 143 -9.76 25.87 1.22
CA SER A 143 -8.52 25.43 1.86
C SER A 143 -8.70 24.16 2.68
N ARG A 144 -9.79 24.07 3.45
CA ARG A 144 -10.12 22.88 4.24
C ARG A 144 -10.49 21.69 3.37
N LEU A 145 -11.15 21.92 2.24
CA LEU A 145 -11.46 20.84 1.31
C LEU A 145 -10.18 20.26 0.70
N ARG A 146 -9.19 21.10 0.36
CA ARG A 146 -7.88 20.65 -0.12
C ARG A 146 -7.16 19.81 0.93
N ASP A 147 -7.11 20.27 2.18
CA ASP A 147 -6.53 19.49 3.29
C ASP A 147 -7.21 18.11 3.44
N ILE A 148 -8.55 18.06 3.36
CA ILE A 148 -9.30 16.80 3.45
C ILE A 148 -8.97 15.88 2.28
N LEU A 149 -8.90 16.40 1.05
CA LEU A 149 -8.56 15.60 -0.13
C LEU A 149 -7.13 15.07 -0.07
N THR A 150 -6.17 15.85 0.42
CA THR A 150 -4.80 15.38 0.68
C THR A 150 -4.79 14.27 1.72
N GLU A 151 -5.48 14.45 2.86
CA GLU A 151 -5.60 13.40 3.88
C GLU A 151 -6.31 12.13 3.37
N MET A 152 -7.30 12.28 2.49
CA MET A 152 -7.99 11.16 1.84
C MET A 152 -7.11 10.44 0.80
N GLY A 153 -6.24 11.18 0.12
CA GLY A 153 -5.21 10.62 -0.76
C GLY A 153 -4.16 9.82 0.01
N ASP A 154 -3.63 10.39 1.10
CA ASP A 154 -2.65 9.73 1.96
C ASP A 154 -3.19 8.47 2.64
N SER A 155 -4.49 8.45 2.93
CA SER A 155 -5.18 7.27 3.48
C SER A 155 -5.64 6.26 2.42
N GLY A 156 -5.44 6.54 1.13
CA GLY A 156 -5.78 5.65 0.02
C GLY A 156 -7.28 5.52 -0.26
N MET A 157 -8.11 6.45 0.21
CA MET A 157 -9.55 6.46 -0.08
C MET A 157 -9.86 7.03 -1.46
N ILE A 158 -9.02 7.95 -1.94
CA ILE A 158 -9.12 8.59 -3.25
C ILE A 158 -7.73 8.66 -3.88
N TYR A 159 -7.67 8.87 -5.19
CA TYR A 159 -6.46 9.23 -5.89
C TYR A 159 -6.72 10.40 -6.84
N SER A 160 -5.67 11.13 -7.18
CA SER A 160 -5.73 12.20 -8.18
C SER A 160 -5.50 11.59 -9.56
N ALA A 161 -6.47 11.74 -10.46
CA ALA A 161 -6.39 11.24 -11.83
C ALA A 161 -5.60 12.20 -12.73
N ARG A 162 -5.84 13.51 -12.57
CA ARG A 162 -5.14 14.64 -13.19
C ARG A 162 -5.07 15.80 -12.19
N ASP A 163 -4.35 16.87 -12.54
CA ASP A 163 -4.30 18.07 -11.71
C ASP A 163 -5.71 18.56 -11.36
N ASN A 164 -6.02 18.65 -10.06
CA ASN A 164 -7.34 19.00 -9.52
C ASN A 164 -8.51 18.06 -9.92
N GLU A 165 -8.23 16.85 -10.39
CA GLU A 165 -9.24 15.81 -10.62
C GLU A 165 -9.06 14.65 -9.62
N PHE A 166 -10.15 14.26 -8.96
CA PHE A 166 -10.15 13.24 -7.92
C PHE A 166 -11.08 12.08 -8.27
N MET A 167 -10.66 10.87 -7.92
CA MET A 167 -11.43 9.66 -8.16
C MET A 167 -11.39 8.76 -6.92
N SER A 168 -12.53 8.15 -6.61
CA SER A 168 -12.62 7.16 -5.53
C SER A 168 -11.93 5.88 -5.98
N LEU A 169 -11.05 5.33 -5.13
CA LEU A 169 -10.70 3.92 -5.25
C LEU A 169 -11.91 3.12 -4.73
N ASN A 170 -12.60 2.42 -5.63
CA ASN A 170 -13.52 1.35 -5.22
C ASN A 170 -12.72 0.09 -4.92
#